data_AF-A0A0R2HMX2-F1
#
_entry.id   AF-A0A0R2HMX2-F1
#
_cell.length_a   1.000
_cell.length_b   1.000
_cell.length_c   1.000
_cell.angle_alpha   90.00
_cell.angle_beta   90.00
_cell.angle_gamma   90.00
#
_symmetry.space_group_name_H-M   'P 1'
#
loop_
_entity.id
_entity.type
_entity.pdbx_description
1 polymer ?
#
loop_
_entity_poly.entity_id
_entity_poly.type
_entity_poly.pdbx_seq_one_letter_code
_entity_poly.pdbx_strand_id
1 'polypeptide(L)'
;MDSVKAFPVLFIAFLVVEILKNKNIANRVLAHTRLGPPVGALLGTIPQCGFSVVAAQLYGMRVVTMGTLIAIFMATSDEAIPILLVHPHLFGMMLLLIAAKFIVGAVTGVIVDAIHHEEDDSYEYIEIESCSCGTGVNLWINVLSQTLKIFFFILLTNIVMTLLIAWVGEETLSTVLKQNIFLQPLVAGLVGFIPNCAGSVILTQLYVTNALSFGALFTGLTTSAGVGTIALFAYHKNVKKNIAILCISYIVSTLVGYILIIAL
;
A
#
# COMPACT_ATOMS: atom_id res chain seq x y z
N MET A 1 -19.82 -6.06 2.77
CA MET A 1 -20.29 -5.24 3.92
C MET A 1 -19.14 -4.46 4.57
N ASP A 2 -17.89 -4.65 4.12
CA ASP A 2 -16.68 -4.06 4.70
C ASP A 2 -16.42 -2.61 4.26
N SER A 3 -16.86 -2.23 3.05
CA SER A 3 -16.73 -0.86 2.52
C SER A 3 -17.51 0.19 3.33
N VAL A 4 -18.59 -0.20 4.01
CA VAL A 4 -19.38 0.71 4.87
C VAL A 4 -18.65 1.00 6.18
N LYS A 5 -17.89 0.04 6.70
CA LYS A 5 -17.02 0.22 7.89
C LYS A 5 -15.73 0.96 7.57
N ALA A 6 -15.28 0.91 6.32
CA ALA A 6 -14.13 1.69 5.85
C ALA A 6 -14.40 3.20 5.83
N PHE A 7 -15.66 3.63 5.66
CA PHE A 7 -16.03 5.04 5.58
C PHE A 7 -15.63 5.88 6.82
N PRO A 8 -15.98 5.51 8.07
CA PRO A 8 -15.59 6.27 9.26
C PRO A 8 -14.08 6.25 9.50
N VAL A 9 -13.38 5.16 9.22
CA VAL A 9 -11.92 5.09 9.37
C VAL A 9 -11.24 5.96 8.30
N LEU A 10 -11.80 6.03 7.09
CA LEU A 10 -11.30 6.85 5.97
C LEU A 10 -11.46 8.32 6.34
N PHE A 11 -12.64 8.65 6.85
CA PHE A 11 -12.96 9.98 7.33
C PHE A 11 -12.02 10.40 8.46
N ILE A 12 -11.75 9.52 9.43
CA ILE A 12 -10.78 9.78 10.51
C ILE A 12 -9.35 9.91 9.95
N ALA A 13 -8.92 9.06 9.01
CA ALA A 13 -7.59 9.15 8.41
C ALA A 13 -7.41 10.46 7.63
N PHE A 14 -8.37 10.84 6.80
CA PHE A 14 -8.38 12.13 6.10
C PHE A 14 -8.48 13.31 7.07
N LEU A 15 -9.27 13.20 8.14
CA LEU A 15 -9.38 14.21 9.18
C LEU A 15 -8.07 14.34 9.97
N VAL A 16 -7.37 13.24 10.25
CA VAL A 16 -6.02 13.24 10.83
C VAL A 16 -5.03 13.90 9.89
N VAL A 17 -5.07 13.60 8.58
CA VAL A 17 -4.24 14.28 7.58
C VAL A 17 -4.56 15.78 7.53
N GLU A 18 -5.83 16.19 7.55
CA GLU A 18 -6.27 17.59 7.55
C GLU A 18 -5.93 18.30 8.88
N ILE A 19 -5.94 17.61 10.02
CA ILE A 19 -5.49 18.13 11.33
C ILE A 19 -3.97 18.23 11.38
N LEU A 20 -3.25 17.26 10.82
CA LEU A 20 -1.78 17.30 10.66
C LEU A 20 -1.38 18.44 9.72
N LYS A 21 -2.23 18.77 8.75
CA LYS A 21 -2.12 19.97 7.91
C LYS A 21 -2.34 21.26 8.73
N ASN A 22 -3.19 21.24 9.76
CA ASN A 22 -3.52 22.42 10.57
C ASN A 22 -2.61 22.65 11.80
N LYS A 23 -1.79 21.67 12.19
CA LYS A 23 -0.83 21.82 13.29
C LYS A 23 0.59 21.56 12.80
N ASN A 24 1.52 22.44 13.19
CA ASN A 24 2.99 22.36 13.04
C ASN A 24 3.66 21.07 13.60
N ILE A 25 2.90 20.01 13.89
CA ILE A 25 3.34 18.68 14.31
C ILE A 25 3.88 17.88 13.11
N ALA A 26 3.29 18.06 11.92
CA ALA A 26 3.82 17.49 10.68
C ALA A 26 5.27 17.93 10.44
N ASN A 27 5.57 19.22 10.67
CA ASN A 27 6.93 19.79 10.61
C ASN A 27 7.90 19.25 11.66
N ARG A 28 7.49 18.40 12.61
CA ARG A 28 8.40 17.77 13.58
C ARG A 28 8.52 16.26 13.38
N VAL A 29 7.50 15.64 12.78
CA VAL A 29 7.47 14.20 12.49
C VAL A 29 8.00 13.88 11.08
N LEU A 30 7.82 14.80 10.11
CA LEU A 30 8.29 14.65 8.72
C LEU A 30 9.60 15.41 8.45
N ALA A 31 10.01 16.35 9.32
CA ALA A 31 11.25 17.14 9.17
C ALA A 31 12.56 16.40 9.52
N HIS A 32 12.50 15.09 9.74
CA HIS A 32 13.70 14.26 9.74
C HIS A 32 13.58 13.29 8.56
N THR A 33 14.20 13.66 7.45
CA THR A 33 14.29 12.87 6.20
C THR A 33 14.69 11.41 6.47
N ARG A 34 15.49 11.14 7.51
CA ARG A 34 15.86 9.77 7.92
C ARG A 34 14.78 8.97 8.65
N LEU A 35 13.77 9.61 9.25
CA LEU A 35 12.70 8.95 9.99
C LEU A 35 11.39 8.83 9.18
N GLY A 36 11.34 9.41 7.97
CA GLY A 36 10.20 9.32 7.06
C GLY A 36 9.78 7.87 6.75
N PRO A 37 10.67 7.01 6.23
CA PRO A 37 10.31 5.64 5.89
C PRO A 37 9.92 4.74 7.07
N PRO A 38 10.60 4.76 8.23
CA PRO A 38 10.15 3.99 9.40
C PRO A 38 8.78 4.43 9.93
N VAL A 39 8.51 5.74 9.97
CA VAL A 39 7.20 6.28 10.37
C VAL A 39 6.14 5.94 9.32
N GLY A 40 6.48 6.04 8.04
CA GLY A 40 5.62 5.64 6.93
C GLY A 40 5.26 4.15 6.98
N ALA A 41 6.23 3.27 7.23
CA ALA A 41 5.98 1.84 7.41
C ALA A 41 5.06 1.59 8.61
N LEU A 42 5.24 2.30 9.73
CA LEU A 42 4.38 2.18 10.90
C LEU A 42 2.94 2.60 10.57
N LEU A 43 2.76 3.72 9.86
CA LEU A 43 1.44 4.16 9.41
C LEU A 43 0.82 3.22 8.38
N GLY A 44 1.65 2.61 7.51
CA GLY A 44 1.22 1.60 6.54
C GLY A 44 0.73 0.30 7.18
N THR A 45 1.11 0.00 8.43
CA THR A 45 0.52 -1.14 9.16
C THR A 45 -0.95 -0.94 9.52
N ILE A 46 -1.47 0.30 9.45
CA ILE A 46 -2.89 0.57 9.72
C ILE A 46 -3.72 0.00 8.55
N PRO A 47 -4.64 -0.93 8.82
CA PRO A 47 -5.41 -1.60 7.79
C PRO A 47 -6.43 -0.63 7.18
N GLN A 48 -6.04 -0.01 6.06
CA GLN A 48 -6.99 0.71 5.21
C GLN A 48 -6.53 0.99 3.76
N CYS A 49 -7.31 0.53 2.78
CA CYS A 49 -7.10 0.73 1.34
C CYS A 49 -7.03 2.23 0.95
N GLY A 50 -7.63 3.09 1.76
CA GLY A 50 -7.56 4.54 1.61
C GLY A 50 -6.19 5.14 1.91
N PHE A 51 -5.41 4.53 2.80
CA PHE A 51 -4.14 5.10 3.23
C PHE A 51 -3.10 5.07 2.10
N SER A 52 -3.09 4.02 1.27
CA SER A 52 -2.24 3.95 0.07
C SER A 52 -2.60 5.03 -0.97
N VAL A 53 -3.88 5.42 -1.07
CA VAL A 53 -4.32 6.51 -1.95
C VAL A 53 -3.85 7.87 -1.42
N VAL A 54 -3.97 8.09 -0.11
CA VAL A 54 -3.46 9.30 0.55
C VAL A 54 -1.94 9.41 0.38
N ALA A 55 -1.21 8.32 0.59
CA ALA A 55 0.24 8.30 0.42
C ALA A 55 0.64 8.64 -1.03
N ALA A 56 -0.05 8.08 -2.02
CA ALA A 56 0.14 8.42 -3.43
C ALA A 56 -0.15 9.90 -3.73
N GLN A 57 -1.19 10.47 -3.10
CA GLN A 57 -1.52 11.89 -3.23
C GLN A 57 -0.44 12.77 -2.59
N LEU A 58 0.02 12.45 -1.37
CA LEU A 58 1.10 13.17 -0.69
C LEU A 58 2.40 13.14 -1.52
N TYR A 59 2.70 12.00 -2.14
CA TYR A 59 3.85 11.87 -3.03
C TYR A 59 3.69 12.72 -4.31
N GLY A 60 2.49 12.72 -4.90
CA GLY A 60 2.16 13.59 -6.05
C GLY A 60 2.29 15.08 -5.73
N MET A 61 2.00 15.48 -4.48
CA MET A 61 2.21 16.83 -3.96
C MET A 61 3.65 17.12 -3.51
N ARG A 62 4.58 16.16 -3.67
CA ARG A 62 5.98 16.26 -3.19
C ARG A 62 6.10 16.58 -1.70
N VAL A 63 5.19 16.05 -0.88
CA VAL A 63 5.22 16.16 0.60
C VAL A 63 5.96 14.99 1.23
N VAL A 64 5.94 13.82 0.59
CA VAL A 64 6.65 12.62 1.06
C VAL A 64 7.64 12.14 0.00
N THR A 65 8.74 11.56 0.47
CA THR A 65 9.80 11.01 -0.36
C THR A 65 9.38 9.72 -1.05
N MET A 66 10.12 9.34 -2.10
CA MET A 66 9.92 8.07 -2.80
C MET A 66 10.08 6.86 -1.87
N GLY A 67 11.08 6.86 -0.99
CA GLY A 67 11.31 5.81 -0.02
C GLY A 67 10.23 5.73 1.05
N THR A 68 9.70 6.88 1.50
CA THR A 68 8.55 6.90 2.42
C THR A 68 7.29 6.29 1.77
N LEU A 69 7.02 6.59 0.50
CA LEU A 69 5.92 5.97 -0.24
C LEU A 69 6.08 4.45 -0.35
N ILE A 70 7.28 3.98 -0.73
CA ILE A 70 7.58 2.55 -0.85
C ILE A 70 7.42 1.84 0.50
N ALA A 71 7.89 2.45 1.59
CA ALA A 71 7.75 1.90 2.93
C ALA A 71 6.28 1.73 3.34
N ILE A 72 5.42 2.73 3.04
CA ILE A 72 3.97 2.64 3.26
C ILE A 72 3.38 1.50 2.43
N PHE A 73 3.66 1.46 1.12
CA PHE A 73 3.12 0.48 0.20
C PHE A 73 3.49 -0.95 0.59
N MET A 74 4.75 -1.19 0.92
CA MET A 74 5.23 -2.53 1.32
C MET A 74 4.71 -2.95 2.69
N ALA A 75 4.47 -2.03 3.63
CA ALA A 75 3.93 -2.35 4.95
C ALA A 75 2.41 -2.62 4.93
N THR A 76 1.68 -2.08 3.95
CA THR A 76 0.21 -2.16 3.88
C THR A 76 -0.28 -3.60 3.77
N SER A 77 -1.14 -4.05 4.70
CA SER A 77 -1.58 -5.45 4.80
C SER A 77 -3.09 -5.62 5.08
N ASP A 78 -3.90 -4.63 4.67
CA ASP A 78 -5.32 -4.44 5.01
C ASP A 78 -6.23 -5.69 4.84
N GLU A 79 -5.89 -6.63 3.94
CA GLU A 79 -6.76 -7.76 3.58
C GLU A 79 -6.39 -9.10 4.25
N ALA A 80 -5.15 -9.26 4.73
CA ALA A 80 -4.67 -10.54 5.27
C ALA A 80 -5.09 -10.77 6.73
N ILE A 81 -5.23 -9.67 7.49
CA ILE A 81 -5.52 -9.70 8.93
C ILE A 81 -6.90 -10.31 9.22
N PRO A 82 -8.01 -9.92 8.55
CA PRO A 82 -9.33 -10.48 8.84
C PRO A 82 -9.43 -11.97 8.51
N ILE A 83 -8.78 -12.42 7.43
CA ILE A 83 -8.83 -13.81 6.95
C ILE A 83 -7.99 -14.73 7.85
N LEU A 84 -6.80 -14.29 8.28
CA LEU A 84 -6.00 -15.09 9.22
C LEU A 84 -6.59 -15.12 10.63
N LEU A 85 -7.37 -14.10 11.03
CA LEU A 85 -8.08 -14.09 12.33
C LEU A 85 -9.16 -15.18 12.42
N VAL A 86 -9.74 -15.59 11.28
CA VAL A 86 -10.70 -16.70 11.21
C VAL A 86 -9.99 -18.05 11.40
N HIS A 87 -8.67 -18.13 11.16
CA HIS A 87 -7.85 -19.32 11.34
C HIS A 87 -6.80 -19.13 12.46
N PRO A 88 -7.20 -19.22 13.74
CA PRO A 88 -6.34 -18.88 14.89
C PRO A 88 -5.07 -19.73 15.02
N HIS A 89 -5.01 -20.90 14.37
CA HIS A 89 -3.81 -21.75 14.32
C HIS A 89 -2.62 -21.07 13.60
N LEU A 90 -2.86 -20.04 12.78
CA LEU A 90 -1.83 -19.36 11.96
C LEU A 90 -1.33 -18.04 12.57
N PHE A 91 -1.67 -17.74 13.83
CA PHE A 91 -1.35 -16.46 14.47
C PHE A 91 0.16 -16.16 14.53
N GLY A 92 1.00 -17.18 14.74
CA GLY A 92 2.46 -17.01 14.74
C GLY A 92 3.01 -16.55 13.40
N MET A 93 2.49 -17.10 12.31
CA MET A 93 2.87 -16.72 10.94
C MET A 93 2.37 -15.32 10.57
N MET A 94 1.20 -14.92 11.09
CA MET A 94 0.66 -13.57 10.90
C MET A 94 1.57 -12.50 11.52
N LEU A 95 2.00 -12.70 12.77
CA LEU A 95 2.90 -11.77 13.45
C LEU A 95 4.23 -11.66 12.69
N LEU A 96 4.77 -12.80 12.24
CA LEU A 96 6.00 -12.86 11.45
C LEU A 96 5.82 -12.12 10.12
N LEU A 97 4.69 -12.28 9.44
CA LEU A 97 4.40 -11.60 8.17
C LEU A 97 4.33 -10.09 8.35
N ILE A 98 3.58 -9.60 9.34
CA ILE A 98 3.47 -8.15 9.62
C ILE A 98 4.82 -7.57 10.00
N ALA A 99 5.56 -8.23 10.90
CA ALA A 99 6.88 -7.78 11.33
C ALA A 99 7.88 -7.77 10.16
N ALA A 100 7.89 -8.82 9.34
CA ALA A 100 8.74 -8.90 8.16
C ALA A 100 8.41 -7.79 7.16
N LYS A 101 7.13 -7.52 6.88
CA LYS A 101 6.71 -6.44 5.97
C LYS A 101 7.09 -5.06 6.49
N PHE A 102 6.91 -4.81 7.78
CA PHE A 102 7.34 -3.58 8.42
C PHE A 102 8.85 -3.37 8.28
N ILE A 103 9.65 -4.38 8.62
CA ILE A 103 11.12 -4.32 8.54
C ILE A 103 11.56 -4.10 7.08
N VAL A 104 11.05 -4.91 6.16
CA VAL A 104 11.42 -4.84 4.74
C VAL A 104 11.00 -3.51 4.15
N GLY A 105 9.79 -3.03 4.42
CA GLY A 105 9.31 -1.73 3.96
C GLY A 105 10.15 -0.58 4.49
N ALA A 106 10.43 -0.55 5.79
CA ALA A 106 11.25 0.50 6.41
C ALA A 106 12.68 0.50 5.87
N VAL A 107 13.33 -0.68 5.80
CA VAL A 107 14.69 -0.82 5.28
C VAL A 107 14.76 -0.41 3.81
N THR A 108 13.82 -0.87 2.99
CA THR A 108 13.77 -0.53 1.57
C THR A 108 13.57 0.96 1.37
N GLY A 109 12.65 1.57 2.11
CA GLY A 109 12.41 3.01 2.02
C GLY A 109 13.63 3.84 2.44
N VAL A 110 14.31 3.48 3.53
CA VAL A 110 15.56 4.16 3.94
C VAL A 110 16.66 4.02 2.89
N ILE A 111 16.81 2.83 2.29
CA ILE A 111 17.79 2.59 1.24
C ILE A 111 17.47 3.45 0.00
N VAL A 112 16.20 3.51 -0.41
CA VAL A 112 15.78 4.29 -1.59
C VAL A 112 16.01 5.78 -1.38
N ASP A 113 15.65 6.31 -0.20
CA ASP A 113 15.87 7.72 0.15
C ASP A 113 17.37 8.04 0.27
N ALA A 114 18.19 7.12 0.78
CA ALA A 114 19.64 7.30 0.80
C ALA A 114 20.26 7.33 -0.61
N ILE A 115 19.72 6.58 -1.56
CA ILE A 115 20.21 6.55 -2.96
C ILE A 115 19.75 7.78 -3.74
N HIS A 116 18.53 8.28 -3.49
CA HIS A 116 17.94 9.43 -4.21
C HIS A 116 18.09 10.75 -3.43
N HIS A 117 19.12 10.87 -2.59
CA HIS A 117 19.34 11.99 -1.68
C HIS A 117 19.38 13.37 -2.38
N GLU A 118 19.79 13.44 -3.65
CA GLU A 118 19.82 14.69 -4.42
C GLU A 118 18.43 15.25 -4.78
N GLU A 119 17.38 14.42 -4.73
CA GLU A 119 16.00 14.86 -4.96
C GLU A 119 15.29 15.30 -3.67
N ASP A 120 15.89 15.04 -2.49
CA ASP A 120 15.32 15.39 -1.19
C ASP A 120 15.21 16.91 -0.95
N ASP A 121 16.10 17.69 -1.56
CA ASP A 121 16.10 19.17 -1.48
C ASP A 121 14.91 19.81 -2.21
N SER A 122 14.16 19.03 -2.99
CA SER A 122 13.00 19.48 -3.78
C SER A 122 11.64 19.13 -3.19
N TYR A 123 11.60 18.39 -2.07
CA TYR A 123 10.36 18.22 -1.30
C TYR A 123 10.11 19.50 -0.52
N GLU A 124 8.97 20.11 -0.79
CA GLU A 124 8.61 21.39 -0.21
C GLU A 124 8.30 21.15 1.28
N TYR A 125 9.17 21.67 2.15
CA TYR A 125 8.81 21.86 3.55
C TYR A 125 7.49 22.60 3.56
N ILE A 126 6.56 22.09 4.36
CA ILE A 126 5.17 22.51 4.42
C ILE A 126 5.08 24.01 4.80
N GLU A 127 5.25 24.92 3.84
CA GLU A 127 4.47 26.15 3.76
C GLU A 127 3.20 25.74 3.05
N ILE A 128 2.19 25.35 3.83
CA ILE A 128 0.83 25.33 3.31
C ILE A 128 0.53 26.78 2.97
N GLU A 129 0.78 27.15 1.73
CA GLU A 129 0.07 28.25 1.12
C GLU A 129 -1.40 27.84 1.25
N SER A 130 -2.07 28.50 2.20
CA SER A 130 -3.50 28.37 2.43
C SER A 130 -4.14 28.35 1.06
N CYS A 131 -4.77 27.22 0.70
CA CYS A 131 -5.57 27.16 -0.50
C CYS A 131 -6.33 28.48 -0.60
N SER A 132 -6.18 29.17 -1.73
CA SER A 132 -7.16 30.14 -2.20
C SER A 132 -8.48 29.39 -2.39
N CYS A 133 -9.12 29.05 -1.27
CA CYS A 133 -10.52 28.73 -1.21
C CYS A 133 -11.22 30.00 -1.65
N GLY A 134 -11.83 29.92 -2.84
CA GLY A 134 -12.92 30.79 -3.18
C GLY A 134 -13.83 30.93 -1.96
N THR A 135 -13.97 32.16 -1.54
CA THR A 135 -14.90 32.65 -0.52
C THR A 135 -16.19 31.81 -0.47
N GLY A 136 -16.43 31.13 0.66
CA GLY A 136 -17.79 30.93 1.17
C GLY A 136 -18.46 29.55 1.10
N VAL A 137 -17.75 28.42 1.06
CA VAL A 137 -18.41 27.09 1.20
C VAL A 137 -17.78 26.26 2.31
N ASN A 138 -18.62 25.70 3.18
CA ASN A 138 -18.26 24.99 4.42
C ASN A 138 -17.17 23.93 4.19
N LEU A 139 -16.10 23.98 5.00
CA LEU A 139 -14.97 23.04 5.02
C LEU A 139 -15.41 21.56 4.96
N TRP A 140 -16.48 21.24 5.68
CA TRP A 140 -17.10 19.92 5.73
C TRP A 140 -17.58 19.41 4.36
N ILE A 141 -18.16 20.28 3.53
CA ILE A 141 -18.70 19.90 2.21
C ILE A 141 -17.56 19.61 1.23
N ASN A 142 -16.45 20.33 1.32
CA ASN A 142 -15.30 20.13 0.43
C ASN A 142 -14.58 18.81 0.74
N VAL A 143 -14.33 18.53 2.03
CA VAL A 143 -13.75 17.25 2.48
C VAL A 143 -14.69 16.08 2.17
N LEU A 144 -15.99 16.25 2.37
CA LEU A 144 -16.98 15.21 2.05
C LEU A 144 -17.03 14.91 0.56
N SER A 145 -17.03 15.93 -0.32
CA SER A 145 -17.05 15.75 -1.77
C SER A 145 -15.81 15.02 -2.29
N GLN A 146 -14.63 15.36 -1.76
CA GLN A 146 -13.38 14.69 -2.13
C GLN A 146 -13.33 13.24 -1.64
N THR A 147 -13.79 12.99 -0.40
CA THR A 147 -13.93 11.63 0.16
C THR A 147 -14.91 10.81 -0.68
N LEU A 148 -16.04 11.38 -1.10
CA LEU A 148 -17.04 10.72 -1.94
C LEU A 148 -16.49 10.35 -3.32
N LYS A 149 -15.73 11.24 -3.97
CA LYS A 149 -15.08 10.95 -5.26
C LYS A 149 -14.10 9.77 -5.16
N ILE A 150 -13.26 9.75 -4.13
CA ILE A 150 -12.29 8.67 -3.91
C ILE A 150 -13.02 7.37 -3.54
N PHE A 151 -14.06 7.44 -2.71
CA PHE A 151 -14.89 6.29 -2.36
C PHE A 151 -15.54 5.66 -3.60
N PHE A 152 -16.18 6.47 -4.45
CA PHE A 152 -16.79 5.97 -5.69
C PHE A 152 -15.75 5.44 -6.67
N PHE A 153 -14.58 6.06 -6.75
CA PHE A 153 -13.47 5.57 -7.57
C PHE A 153 -13.01 4.18 -7.10
N ILE A 154 -12.72 4.01 -5.80
CA ILE A 154 -12.33 2.72 -5.21
C ILE A 154 -13.42 1.67 -5.43
N LEU A 155 -14.69 2.02 -5.18
CA LEU A 155 -15.83 1.12 -5.37
C LEU A 155 -15.94 0.64 -6.82
N LEU A 156 -15.86 1.58 -7.78
CA LEU A 156 -15.95 1.26 -9.20
C LEU A 156 -14.79 0.36 -9.64
N THR A 157 -13.55 0.72 -9.29
CA THR A 157 -12.36 -0.08 -9.61
C THR A 157 -12.43 -1.47 -9.00
N ASN A 158 -12.91 -1.60 -7.76
CA ASN A 158 -13.05 -2.90 -7.10
C ASN A 158 -14.09 -3.78 -7.79
N ILE A 159 -15.27 -3.24 -8.17
CA ILE A 159 -16.29 -3.97 -8.91
C ILE A 159 -15.72 -4.45 -10.26
N VAL A 160 -15.08 -3.56 -11.02
CA VAL A 160 -14.50 -3.89 -12.33
C VAL A 160 -13.44 -4.98 -12.19
N MET A 161 -12.50 -4.84 -11.24
CA MET A 161 -11.44 -5.82 -11.05
C MET A 161 -11.95 -7.17 -10.52
N THR A 162 -12.99 -7.17 -9.68
CA THR A 162 -13.60 -8.42 -9.18
C THR A 162 -14.29 -9.18 -10.32
N LEU A 163 -15.01 -8.48 -11.20
CA LEU A 163 -15.59 -9.07 -12.41
C LEU A 163 -14.52 -9.63 -13.35
N LEU A 164 -13.41 -8.91 -13.53
CA LEU A 164 -12.29 -9.37 -14.35
C LEU A 164 -11.64 -10.65 -13.78
N ILE A 165 -11.40 -10.71 -12.47
CA ILE A 165 -10.82 -11.89 -11.82
C ILE A 165 -11.77 -13.10 -11.93
N ALA A 166 -13.07 -12.89 -11.75
CA ALA A 166 -14.08 -13.94 -11.96
C ALA A 166 -14.09 -14.48 -13.40
N TRP A 167 -13.69 -13.65 -14.38
CA TRP A 167 -13.54 -14.04 -15.78
C TRP A 167 -12.25 -14.81 -16.08
N VAL A 168 -11.13 -14.45 -15.42
CA VAL A 168 -9.81 -15.09 -15.60
C VAL A 168 -9.76 -16.47 -14.93
N GLY A 169 -10.48 -16.68 -13.83
CA GLY A 169 -10.63 -17.96 -13.14
C GLY A 169 -9.55 -18.28 -12.11
N GLU A 170 -9.97 -18.63 -10.89
CA GLU A 170 -9.08 -19.01 -9.77
C GLU A 170 -8.33 -20.34 -10.04
N GLU A 171 -8.96 -21.22 -10.81
CA GLU A 171 -8.47 -22.54 -11.21
C GLU A 171 -7.12 -22.43 -11.97
N THR A 172 -7.00 -21.45 -12.86
CA THR A 172 -5.80 -21.20 -13.69
C THR A 172 -4.65 -20.64 -12.86
N LEU A 173 -4.95 -19.75 -11.90
CA LEU A 173 -3.96 -19.22 -10.96
C LEU A 173 -3.42 -20.33 -10.07
N SER A 174 -4.30 -21.20 -9.56
CA SER A 174 -3.91 -22.29 -8.67
C SER A 174 -3.01 -23.33 -9.35
N THR A 175 -3.22 -23.60 -10.63
CA THR A 175 -2.41 -24.55 -11.40
C THR A 175 -1.04 -24.00 -11.76
N VAL A 176 -0.95 -22.72 -12.16
CA VAL A 176 0.31 -22.03 -12.42
C VAL A 176 1.14 -21.88 -11.14
N LEU A 177 0.50 -21.57 -10.01
CA LEU A 177 1.16 -21.44 -8.70
C LEU A 177 1.63 -22.80 -8.15
N LYS A 178 0.95 -23.90 -8.44
CA LYS A 178 1.35 -25.24 -7.98
C LYS A 178 2.46 -25.89 -8.81
N GLN A 179 2.78 -25.34 -9.97
CA GLN A 179 3.65 -26.03 -10.94
C GLN A 179 5.12 -26.05 -10.49
N ASN A 180 5.64 -24.98 -9.90
CA ASN A 180 7.02 -24.90 -9.42
C ASN A 180 7.15 -23.95 -8.22
N ILE A 181 7.75 -24.45 -7.12
CA ILE A 181 7.99 -23.66 -5.89
C ILE A 181 8.79 -22.38 -6.17
N PHE A 182 9.75 -22.43 -7.11
CA PHE A 182 10.57 -21.28 -7.51
C PHE A 182 9.83 -20.27 -8.38
N LEU A 183 8.73 -20.63 -9.06
CA LEU A 183 7.93 -19.66 -9.82
C LEU A 183 6.89 -18.97 -8.95
N GLN A 184 6.61 -19.50 -7.75
CA GLN A 184 5.55 -18.97 -6.88
C GLN A 184 5.75 -17.49 -6.50
N PRO A 185 6.92 -17.02 -6.00
CA PRO A 185 7.10 -15.60 -5.67
C PRO A 185 6.90 -14.68 -6.87
N LEU A 186 7.40 -15.09 -8.04
CA LEU A 186 7.33 -14.30 -9.26
C LEU A 186 5.87 -14.09 -9.69
N VAL A 187 5.10 -15.17 -9.76
CA VAL A 187 3.68 -15.13 -10.14
C VAL A 187 2.85 -14.42 -9.06
N ALA A 188 3.09 -14.72 -7.79
CA ALA A 188 2.37 -14.08 -6.68
C ALA A 188 2.63 -12.57 -6.62
N GLY A 189 3.86 -12.11 -6.89
CA GLY A 189 4.17 -10.69 -6.99
C GLY A 189 3.41 -9.99 -8.12
N LEU A 190 3.32 -10.62 -9.30
CA LEU A 190 2.52 -10.10 -10.41
C LEU A 190 1.04 -10.02 -10.08
N VAL A 191 0.49 -11.05 -9.41
CA VAL A 191 -0.88 -11.03 -8.89
C VAL A 191 -1.06 -9.94 -7.83
N GLY A 192 -0.04 -9.66 -7.03
CA GLY A 192 -0.02 -8.58 -6.04
C GLY A 192 -0.22 -7.20 -6.65
N PHE A 193 0.28 -6.96 -7.87
CA PHE A 193 0.08 -5.68 -8.56
C PHE A 193 -1.34 -5.42 -9.04
N ILE A 194 -2.22 -6.42 -9.00
CA ILE A 194 -3.63 -6.23 -9.31
C ILE A 194 -4.18 -5.24 -8.27
N PRO A 195 -4.68 -4.06 -8.68
CA PRO A 195 -5.11 -2.99 -7.78
C PRO A 195 -6.49 -3.29 -7.21
N ASN A 196 -6.62 -4.44 -6.54
CA ASN A 196 -7.82 -4.93 -5.90
C ASN A 196 -7.46 -5.70 -4.61
N CYS A 197 -8.29 -5.50 -3.59
CA CYS A 197 -8.42 -6.29 -2.39
C CYS A 197 -8.46 -7.81 -2.67
N ALA A 198 -9.20 -8.23 -3.71
CA ALA A 198 -9.44 -9.64 -4.02
C ALA A 198 -8.17 -10.46 -4.28
N GLY A 199 -7.11 -9.88 -4.86
CA GLY A 199 -5.85 -10.60 -5.10
C GLY A 199 -5.18 -11.05 -3.79
N SER A 200 -5.20 -10.18 -2.77
CA SER A 200 -4.66 -10.49 -1.45
C SER A 200 -5.49 -11.56 -0.74
N VAL A 201 -6.82 -11.51 -0.88
CA VAL A 201 -7.74 -12.54 -0.36
C VAL A 201 -7.44 -13.92 -0.95
N ILE A 202 -7.34 -14.00 -2.28
CA ILE A 202 -7.07 -15.26 -3.00
C ILE A 202 -5.71 -15.84 -2.58
N LEU A 203 -4.65 -15.04 -2.57
CA LEU A 203 -3.31 -15.50 -2.15
C LEU A 203 -3.33 -16.04 -0.72
N THR A 204 -4.06 -15.37 0.17
CA THR A 204 -4.22 -15.79 1.56
C THR A 204 -4.98 -17.12 1.67
N GLN A 205 -6.05 -17.31 0.89
CA GLN A 205 -6.81 -18.56 0.86
C GLN A 205 -5.97 -19.73 0.30
N LEU A 206 -5.18 -19.50 -0.76
CA LEU A 206 -4.25 -20.51 -1.28
C LEU A 206 -3.18 -20.89 -0.25
N TYR A 207 -2.73 -19.95 0.57
CA TYR A 207 -1.81 -20.25 1.67
C TYR A 207 -2.48 -21.09 2.76
N VAL A 208 -3.68 -20.73 3.20
CA VAL A 208 -4.45 -21.48 4.22
C VAL A 208 -4.75 -22.92 3.77
N THR A 209 -4.96 -23.13 2.47
CA THR A 209 -5.15 -24.47 1.87
C THR A 209 -3.85 -25.22 1.61
N ASN A 210 -2.70 -24.72 2.08
CA ASN A 210 -1.35 -25.25 1.84
C ASN A 210 -0.96 -25.38 0.35
N ALA A 211 -1.63 -24.63 -0.53
CA ALA A 211 -1.32 -24.60 -1.96
C ALA A 211 -0.21 -23.59 -2.30
N LEU A 212 0.12 -22.67 -1.40
CA LEU A 212 1.09 -21.59 -1.59
C LEU A 212 2.12 -21.57 -0.46
N SER A 213 3.39 -21.30 -0.79
CA SER A 213 4.46 -21.11 0.20
C SER A 213 4.36 -19.76 0.92
N PHE A 214 4.97 -19.67 2.10
CA PHE A 214 4.98 -18.43 2.88
C PHE A 214 5.69 -17.28 2.14
N GLY A 215 6.83 -17.55 1.50
CA GLY A 215 7.55 -16.51 0.76
C GLY A 215 6.78 -16.00 -0.47
N ALA A 216 5.99 -16.85 -1.13
CA ALA A 216 5.12 -16.41 -2.22
C ALA A 216 3.94 -15.57 -1.73
N LEU A 217 3.31 -15.95 -0.61
CA LEU A 217 2.31 -15.11 0.06
C LEU A 217 2.91 -13.74 0.42
N PHE A 218 4.10 -13.74 1.03
CA PHE A 218 4.80 -12.51 1.38
C PHE A 218 5.07 -11.63 0.16
N THR A 219 5.60 -12.19 -0.93
CA THR A 219 5.87 -11.42 -2.16
C THR A 219 4.60 -10.81 -2.74
N GLY A 220 3.52 -11.57 -2.85
CA GLY A 220 2.26 -11.06 -3.40
C GLY A 220 1.63 -9.97 -2.52
N LEU A 221 1.59 -10.18 -1.21
CA LEU A 221 1.04 -9.19 -0.28
C LEU A 221 1.91 -7.93 -0.14
N THR A 222 3.22 -8.04 -0.32
CA THR A 222 4.15 -6.88 -0.21
C THR A 222 4.19 -6.06 -1.50
N THR A 223 3.95 -6.72 -2.64
CA THR A 223 3.82 -6.04 -3.94
C THR A 223 2.46 -5.34 -4.08
N SER A 224 1.45 -5.78 -3.32
CA SER A 224 0.11 -5.20 -3.35
C SER A 224 0.03 -3.87 -2.62
N ALA A 225 0.10 -2.77 -3.37
CA ALA A 225 -0.22 -1.43 -2.89
C ALA A 225 -1.71 -1.04 -3.10
N GLY A 226 -2.55 -2.01 -3.45
CA GLY A 226 -3.99 -1.83 -3.67
C GLY A 226 -4.31 -0.76 -4.73
N VAL A 227 -5.35 0.04 -4.47
CA VAL A 227 -5.76 1.17 -5.34
C VAL A 227 -4.73 2.31 -5.34
N GLY A 228 -3.78 2.29 -4.39
CA GLY A 228 -2.68 3.25 -4.31
C GLY A 228 -1.79 3.27 -5.56
N THR A 229 -1.64 2.15 -6.27
CA THR A 229 -0.89 2.11 -7.54
C THR A 229 -1.58 2.95 -8.61
N ILE A 230 -2.91 2.82 -8.78
CA ILE A 230 -3.65 3.63 -9.76
C ILE A 230 -3.63 5.10 -9.34
N ALA A 231 -3.82 5.39 -8.05
CA ALA A 231 -3.74 6.74 -7.51
C ALA A 231 -2.37 7.38 -7.79
N LEU A 232 -1.27 6.61 -7.69
CA LEU A 232 0.08 7.10 -7.99
C LEU A 232 0.21 7.60 -9.43
N PHE A 233 -0.35 6.86 -10.40
CA PHE A 233 -0.38 7.31 -11.79
C PHE A 233 -1.34 8.48 -12.03
N ALA A 234 -2.40 8.59 -11.24
CA ALA A 234 -3.34 9.71 -11.34
C ALA A 234 -2.76 11.02 -10.77
N TYR A 235 -2.03 10.96 -9.66
CA TYR A 235 -1.51 12.14 -8.96
C TYR A 235 -0.09 12.55 -9.38
N HIS A 236 0.74 11.62 -9.86
CA HIS A 236 2.11 11.93 -10.26
C HIS A 236 2.33 11.68 -11.76
N LYS A 237 2.58 12.78 -12.51
CA LYS A 237 2.70 12.75 -13.98
C LYS A 237 3.97 12.09 -14.50
N ASN A 238 5.03 11.94 -13.69
CA ASN A 238 6.28 11.33 -14.16
C ASN A 238 6.18 9.80 -14.14
N VAL A 239 5.68 9.25 -15.24
CA VAL A 239 5.50 7.80 -15.45
C VAL A 239 6.78 7.01 -15.20
N LYS A 240 7.96 7.56 -15.58
CA LYS A 240 9.25 6.89 -15.36
C LYS A 240 9.52 6.61 -13.87
N LYS A 241 9.26 7.58 -13.00
CA LYS A 241 9.44 7.42 -11.55
C LYS A 241 8.40 6.47 -10.96
N ASN A 242 7.14 6.54 -11.42
CA ASN A 242 6.10 5.62 -10.96
C ASN A 242 6.45 4.17 -11.29
N ILE A 243 6.94 3.92 -12.51
CA ILE A 243 7.42 2.60 -12.91
C ILE A 243 8.62 2.19 -12.07
N ALA A 244 9.58 3.09 -11.79
CA ALA A 244 10.72 2.79 -10.93
C ALA A 244 10.28 2.35 -9.52
N ILE A 245 9.30 3.03 -8.91
CA ILE A 245 8.71 2.68 -7.61
C ILE A 245 8.15 1.26 -7.64
N LEU A 246 7.35 0.92 -8.66
CA LEU A 246 6.80 -0.43 -8.79
C LEU A 246 7.89 -1.47 -9.01
N CYS A 247 8.86 -1.21 -9.89
CA CYS A 247 9.95 -2.14 -10.16
C CYS A 247 10.81 -2.41 -8.92
N ILE A 248 11.14 -1.38 -8.13
CA ILE A 248 11.89 -1.53 -6.89
C ILE A 248 11.08 -2.39 -5.90
N SER A 249 9.80 -2.06 -5.68
CA SER A 249 8.94 -2.83 -4.78
C SER A 249 8.82 -4.30 -5.22
N TYR A 250 8.72 -4.57 -6.52
CA TYR A 250 8.66 -5.95 -7.04
C TYR A 250 9.94 -6.72 -6.83
N ILE A 251 11.08 -6.13 -7.20
CA ILE A 251 12.40 -6.77 -7.09
C ILE A 251 12.68 -7.11 -5.64
N VAL A 252 12.50 -6.14 -4.73
CA VAL A 252 12.75 -6.36 -3.31
C VAL A 252 11.80 -7.41 -2.73
N SER A 253 10.49 -7.31 -3.02
CA SER A 253 9.50 -8.29 -2.53
C SER A 253 9.79 -9.71 -3.02
N THR A 254 10.26 -9.85 -4.25
CA THR A 254 10.60 -11.14 -4.86
C THR A 254 11.88 -11.71 -4.26
N LEU A 255 12.93 -10.89 -4.11
CA LEU A 255 14.19 -11.31 -3.48
C LEU A 255 13.98 -11.78 -2.04
N VAL A 256 13.25 -10.99 -1.25
CA VAL A 256 12.91 -11.37 0.13
C VAL A 256 12.02 -12.60 0.16
N GLY A 257 11.05 -12.72 -0.76
CA GLY A 257 10.22 -13.92 -0.88
C GLY A 257 11.02 -15.19 -1.14
N TYR A 258 12.01 -15.15 -2.03
CA TYR A 258 12.91 -16.28 -2.25
C TYR A 258 13.74 -16.62 -1.01
N ILE A 259 14.26 -15.61 -0.31
CA ILE A 259 14.99 -15.82 0.95
C ILE A 259 14.08 -16.51 1.97
N LEU A 260 12.82 -16.07 2.10
CA LEU A 260 11.85 -16.67 3.01
C LEU A 260 11.48 -18.12 2.62
N ILE A 261 11.40 -18.46 1.32
CA ILE A 261 11.19 -19.85 0.88
C ILE A 261 12.36 -20.76 1.25
N ILE A 262 13.59 -20.25 1.24
CA ILE A 262 14.76 -21.05 1.58
C ILE A 262 14.91 -21.20 3.11
N ALA A 263 14.47 -20.19 3.86
CA ALA A 263 14.62 -20.13 5.32
C ALA A 263 13.52 -20.87 6.10
N LEU A 264 12.34 -21.10 5.51
CA LEU A 264 11.15 -21.72 6.11
C LEU A 264 10.69 -22.93 5.30
#